data_AF-A0A554KI46-F1
#
_entry.id   AF-A0A554KI46-F1
#
_cell.length_a   1.000
_cell.length_b   1.000
_cell.length_c   1.000
_cell.angle_alpha   90.00
_cell.angle_beta   90.00
_cell.angle_gamma   90.00
#
_symmetry.space_group_name_H-M   'P 1'
#
loop_
_entity.id
_entity.type
_entity.pdbx_description
1 polymer ?
#
loop_
_entity_poly.entity_id
_entity_poly.type
_entity_poly.pdbx_seq_one_letter_code
_entity_poly.pdbx_strand_id
1 'polypeptide(L)'
;MTFFITIFDEIFFRPLLNALVFLTNILPFHDLGFAVIILTILVRLVLFPFTHHSIKAQIKMRVLEPHIAKIRDDHKDNKEEQARRIMMLYKEHGVNPLSGCLMLLVQLPILIALYRVFLVGPADIGAQLYSFIHMPDSLHTTFLGVINLMEVSIVLAVAAALTQFLQMKLAVPISLPSLKNTEKSGGTQDISRIMTTQMVYVMPVLIFFIGLQFSAAVSLYWTTMNLFAIIHEMIVRKKAENVRLAYEPTNTTTNTIQ
;
A
#
# COMPACT_ATOMS: atom_id res chain seq x y z
N MET A 1 6.32 25.23 15.17
CA MET A 1 5.32 24.40 14.46
C MET A 1 5.17 24.76 12.98
N THR A 2 5.37 26.01 12.58
CA THR A 2 5.24 26.46 11.18
C THR A 2 6.26 25.84 10.21
N PHE A 3 7.52 25.67 10.62
CA PHE A 3 8.59 25.17 9.72
C PHE A 3 8.27 23.82 9.05
N PHE A 4 7.87 22.81 9.83
CA PHE A 4 7.54 21.49 9.28
C PHE A 4 6.29 21.51 8.39
N ILE A 5 5.32 22.36 8.71
CA ILE A 5 4.11 22.56 7.90
C ILE A 5 4.51 23.21 6.57
N THR A 6 5.37 24.23 6.59
CA THR A 6 5.87 24.88 5.35
C THR A 6 6.63 23.89 4.47
N ILE A 7 7.54 23.08 5.04
CA ILE A 7 8.24 22.04 4.27
C ILE A 7 7.26 21.04 3.67
N PHE A 8 6.31 20.56 4.46
CA PHE A 8 5.28 19.65 3.99
C PHE A 8 4.47 20.26 2.84
N ASP A 9 4.14 21.55 2.97
CA ASP A 9 3.35 22.26 1.98
C ASP A 9 4.09 22.39 0.66
N GLU A 10 5.37 22.78 0.69
CA GLU A 10 6.17 22.96 -0.52
C GLU A 10 6.55 21.63 -1.19
N ILE A 11 6.78 20.57 -0.42
CA ILE A 11 7.25 19.28 -0.96
C ILE A 11 6.09 18.40 -1.42
N PHE A 12 4.97 18.40 -0.69
CA PHE A 12 3.87 17.47 -0.97
C PHE A 12 2.61 18.20 -1.44
N PHE A 13 2.08 19.13 -0.64
CA PHE A 13 0.77 19.71 -0.90
C PHE A 13 0.72 20.55 -2.18
N ARG A 14 1.59 21.56 -2.34
CA ARG A 14 1.57 22.45 -3.52
C ARG A 14 1.89 21.72 -4.81
N PRO A 15 2.90 20.82 -4.89
CA PRO A 15 3.15 20.07 -6.10
C PRO A 15 1.95 19.20 -6.50
N LEU A 16 1.30 18.53 -5.55
CA LEU A 16 0.13 17.70 -5.82
C LEU A 16 -1.09 18.53 -6.26
N LEU A 17 -1.33 19.67 -5.59
CA LEU A 17 -2.40 20.60 -5.97
C LEU A 17 -2.18 21.13 -7.39
N ASN A 18 -0.98 21.65 -7.67
CA ASN A 18 -0.64 22.23 -8.96
C ASN A 18 -0.65 21.18 -10.07
N ALA A 19 -0.18 19.96 -9.79
CA ALA A 19 -0.28 18.85 -10.73
C ALA A 19 -1.74 18.49 -11.02
N LEU A 20 -2.62 18.46 -10.00
CA LEU A 20 -4.05 18.21 -10.20
C LEU A 20 -4.69 19.28 -11.08
N VAL A 21 -4.45 20.55 -10.77
CA VAL A 21 -5.00 21.71 -11.52
C VAL A 21 -4.46 21.72 -12.95
N PHE A 22 -3.16 21.45 -13.12
CA PHE A 22 -2.55 21.29 -14.44
C PHE A 22 -3.23 20.16 -15.24
N LEU A 23 -3.41 18.99 -14.62
CA LEU A 23 -4.07 17.85 -15.26
C LEU A 23 -5.51 18.18 -15.65
N THR A 24 -6.27 18.90 -14.82
CA THR A 24 -7.63 19.34 -15.19
C THR A 24 -7.64 20.33 -16.35
N ASN A 25 -6.59 21.13 -16.55
CA ASN A 25 -6.51 22.08 -17.67
C ASN A 25 -6.17 21.40 -19.00
N ILE A 26 -5.32 20.36 -18.98
CA ILE A 26 -4.88 19.68 -20.21
C ILE A 26 -5.82 18.57 -20.65
N LEU A 27 -6.61 18.00 -19.73
CA LEU A 27 -7.50 16.89 -20.05
C LEU A 27 -8.72 17.36 -20.80
N PRO A 28 -9.20 16.57 -21.79
CA PRO A 28 -10.46 16.86 -22.44
C PRO A 28 -11.58 16.85 -21.39
N PHE A 29 -12.55 17.76 -21.55
CA PHE A 29 -13.70 17.93 -20.66
C PHE A 29 -13.41 18.46 -19.25
N HIS A 30 -12.17 18.87 -18.94
CA HIS A 30 -11.79 19.41 -17.63
C HIS A 30 -12.28 18.55 -16.44
N ASP A 31 -12.31 17.23 -16.63
CA ASP A 31 -12.89 16.26 -15.70
C ASP A 31 -11.90 15.97 -14.57
N LEU A 32 -12.35 16.28 -13.35
CA LEU A 32 -11.55 16.10 -12.15
C LEU A 32 -11.22 14.62 -11.87
N GLY A 33 -12.11 13.69 -12.21
CA GLY A 33 -11.91 12.28 -11.93
C GLY A 33 -10.78 11.67 -12.75
N PHE A 34 -10.72 11.98 -14.04
CA PHE A 34 -9.57 11.60 -14.86
C PHE A 34 -8.27 12.25 -14.37
N ALA A 35 -8.32 13.51 -13.94
CA ALA A 35 -7.16 14.18 -13.36
C ALA A 35 -6.66 13.46 -12.09
N VAL A 36 -7.56 13.07 -11.18
CA VAL A 36 -7.22 12.28 -9.99
C VAL A 36 -6.60 10.94 -10.34
N ILE A 37 -7.18 10.20 -11.31
CA ILE A 37 -6.66 8.90 -11.74
C ILE A 37 -5.23 9.05 -12.28
N ILE A 38 -5.01 9.99 -13.18
CA ILE A 38 -3.71 10.21 -13.82
C ILE A 38 -2.68 10.69 -12.79
N LEU A 39 -3.05 11.62 -11.90
CA LEU A 39 -2.19 12.06 -10.81
C LEU A 39 -1.74 10.88 -9.95
N THR A 40 -2.69 10.01 -9.59
CA THR A 40 -2.42 8.80 -8.79
C THR A 40 -1.39 7.91 -9.49
N ILE A 41 -1.57 7.67 -10.79
CA ILE A 41 -0.65 6.84 -11.58
C ILE A 41 0.73 7.49 -11.66
N LEU A 42 0.83 8.80 -11.88
CA LEU A 42 2.10 9.53 -11.92
C LEU A 42 2.86 9.41 -10.58
N VAL A 43 2.17 9.63 -9.47
CA VAL A 43 2.76 9.45 -8.13
C VAL A 43 3.24 8.00 -7.95
N ARG A 44 2.45 7.02 -8.38
CA ARG A 44 2.83 5.60 -8.32
C ARG A 44 4.05 5.26 -9.17
N LEU A 45 4.20 5.91 -10.33
CA LEU A 45 5.38 5.74 -11.19
C LEU A 45 6.63 6.33 -10.55
N VAL A 46 6.53 7.50 -9.93
CA VAL A 46 7.65 8.10 -9.17
C VAL A 46 8.06 7.20 -8.00
N LEU A 47 7.10 6.59 -7.30
CA LEU A 47 7.33 5.66 -6.19
C LEU A 47 7.61 4.22 -6.64
N PHE A 48 7.60 3.94 -7.95
CA PHE A 48 7.76 2.59 -8.48
C PHE A 48 9.04 1.89 -8.02
N PRO A 49 10.26 2.48 -8.10
CA PRO A 49 11.48 1.79 -7.68
C PRO A 49 11.44 1.41 -6.20
N PHE A 50 10.90 2.32 -5.37
CA PHE A 50 10.75 2.11 -3.94
C PHE A 50 9.77 0.96 -3.64
N THR A 51 8.57 1.00 -4.24
CA THR A 51 7.55 -0.03 -4.03
C THR A 51 8.01 -1.39 -4.54
N HIS A 52 8.68 -1.45 -5.69
CA HIS A 52 9.25 -2.68 -6.25
C HIS A 52 10.27 -3.34 -5.31
N HIS A 53 11.14 -2.54 -4.69
CA HIS A 53 12.08 -3.05 -3.69
C HIS A 53 11.36 -3.61 -2.46
N SER A 54 10.33 -2.91 -1.97
CA SER A 54 9.51 -3.37 -0.84
C SER A 54 8.80 -4.69 -1.14
N ILE A 55 8.21 -4.84 -2.33
CA ILE A 55 7.52 -6.07 -2.74
C ILE A 55 8.51 -7.24 -2.84
N LYS A 56 9.68 -7.03 -3.44
CA LYS A 56 10.73 -8.07 -3.51
C LYS A 56 11.20 -8.52 -2.12
N ALA A 57 11.38 -7.59 -1.19
CA ALA A 57 11.74 -7.93 0.19
C ALA A 57 10.64 -8.78 0.85
N GLN A 58 9.38 -8.41 0.70
CA GLN A 58 8.24 -9.19 1.23
C GLN A 58 8.16 -10.60 0.63
N ILE A 59 8.43 -10.76 -0.67
CA ILE A 59 8.46 -12.09 -1.31
C ILE A 59 9.59 -12.95 -0.74
N LYS A 60 10.80 -12.39 -0.55
CA LYS A 60 11.91 -13.14 0.07
C LYS A 60 11.61 -13.52 1.52
N MET A 61 11.02 -12.61 2.31
CA MET A 61 10.57 -12.92 3.67
C MET A 61 9.61 -14.11 3.69
N ARG A 62 8.70 -14.17 2.72
CA ARG A 62 7.77 -15.30 2.57
C ARG A 62 8.48 -16.61 2.27
N VAL A 63 9.50 -16.59 1.40
CA VAL A 63 10.31 -17.77 1.11
C VAL A 63 11.05 -18.28 2.36
N LEU A 64 11.43 -17.39 3.28
CA LEU A 64 12.10 -17.72 4.53
C LEU A 64 11.15 -18.16 5.66
N GLU A 65 9.83 -18.02 5.50
CA GLU A 65 8.84 -18.42 6.51
C GLU A 65 9.03 -19.84 7.07
N PRO A 66 9.28 -20.91 6.27
CA PRO A 66 9.54 -22.24 6.81
C PRO A 66 10.81 -22.33 7.67
N HIS A 67 11.86 -21.56 7.34
CA HIS A 67 13.08 -21.50 8.14
C HIS A 67 12.86 -20.73 9.44
N ILE A 68 12.07 -19.65 9.39
CA ILE A 68 11.64 -18.90 10.57
C ILE A 68 10.81 -19.81 11.49
N ALA A 69 9.93 -20.64 10.94
CA ALA A 69 9.16 -21.60 11.71
C ALA A 69 10.05 -22.61 12.45
N LYS A 70 11.12 -23.12 11.80
CA LYS A 70 12.10 -24.01 12.45
C LYS A 70 12.83 -23.30 13.60
N ILE A 71 13.35 -22.10 13.38
CA ILE A 71 14.00 -21.30 14.44
C ILE A 71 13.05 -21.08 15.63
N ARG A 72 11.76 -20.87 15.35
CA ARG A 72 10.75 -20.71 16.41
C ARG A 72 10.52 -21.99 17.19
N ASP A 73 10.57 -23.15 16.53
CA ASP A 73 10.40 -24.47 17.16
C ASP A 73 11.61 -24.86 18.01
N ASP A 74 12.82 -24.59 17.50
CA ASP A 74 14.10 -24.87 18.17
C ASP A 74 14.32 -23.99 19.42
N HIS A 75 13.77 -22.76 19.44
CA HIS A 75 14.02 -21.74 20.46
C HIS A 75 12.73 -21.24 21.13
N LYS A 76 11.79 -22.15 21.46
CA LYS A 76 10.50 -21.79 22.10
C LYS A 76 10.67 -21.04 23.43
N ASP A 77 11.62 -21.48 24.24
CA ASP A 77 11.80 -20.99 25.61
C ASP A 77 12.67 -19.72 25.71
N ASN A 78 13.34 -19.34 24.62
CA ASN A 78 14.23 -18.17 24.59
C ASN A 78 13.86 -17.21 23.46
N LYS A 79 12.95 -16.28 23.77
CA LYS A 79 12.45 -15.26 22.83
C LYS A 79 13.54 -14.31 22.32
N GLU A 80 14.56 -14.04 23.13
CA GLU A 80 15.66 -13.16 22.73
C GLU A 80 16.55 -13.83 21.68
N GLU A 81 16.96 -15.07 21.93
CA GLU A 81 17.75 -15.85 20.98
C GLU A 81 16.96 -16.14 19.69
N GLN A 82 15.66 -16.40 19.81
CA GLN A 82 14.75 -16.52 18.66
C GLN A 82 14.76 -15.26 17.80
N ALA A 83 14.58 -14.07 18.39
CA ALA A 83 14.59 -12.81 17.67
C ALA A 83 15.95 -12.55 16.99
N ARG A 84 17.05 -12.81 17.71
CA ARG A 84 18.42 -12.68 17.19
C ARG A 84 18.66 -13.58 15.99
N ARG A 85 18.28 -14.87 16.05
CA ARG A 85 18.44 -15.82 14.94
C ARG A 85 17.59 -15.48 13.73
N ILE A 86 16.34 -15.04 13.93
CA ILE A 86 15.49 -14.56 12.82
C ILE A 86 16.14 -13.37 12.12
N MET A 87 16.70 -12.42 12.87
CA MET A 87 17.40 -11.26 12.30
C MET A 87 18.68 -11.66 11.56
N MET A 88 19.44 -12.63 12.09
CA MET A 88 20.60 -13.20 11.40
C MET A 88 20.21 -13.86 10.08
N LEU A 89 19.15 -14.68 10.08
CA LEU A 89 18.63 -15.32 8.88
C LEU A 89 18.25 -14.28 7.81
N TYR A 90 17.57 -13.20 8.20
CA TYR A 90 17.26 -12.11 7.27
C TYR A 90 18.53 -11.44 6.72
N LYS A 91 19.54 -11.19 7.57
CA LYS A 91 20.80 -10.57 7.15
C LYS A 91 21.59 -11.47 6.18
N GLU A 92 21.68 -12.76 6.46
CA GLU A 92 22.34 -13.76 5.61
C GLU A 92 21.71 -13.82 4.21
N HIS A 93 20.40 -13.63 4.12
CA HIS A 93 19.65 -13.65 2.86
C HIS A 93 19.47 -12.26 2.22
N GLY A 94 20.09 -11.22 2.80
CA GLY A 94 20.00 -9.84 2.30
C GLY A 94 18.57 -9.30 2.28
N VAL A 95 17.78 -9.65 3.29
CA VAL A 95 16.38 -9.24 3.45
C VAL A 95 16.27 -8.19 4.56
N ASN A 96 15.57 -7.09 4.29
CA ASN A 96 15.29 -6.07 5.30
C ASN A 96 13.82 -6.16 5.76
N PRO A 97 13.54 -6.53 7.03
CA PRO A 97 12.17 -6.65 7.53
C PRO A 97 11.43 -5.31 7.62
N LEU A 98 12.16 -4.18 7.65
CA LEU A 98 11.57 -2.84 7.69
C LEU A 98 11.17 -2.30 6.31
N SER A 99 11.49 -3.00 5.22
CA SER A 99 11.13 -2.57 3.87
C SER A 99 9.61 -2.44 3.67
N GLY A 100 8.81 -3.23 4.39
CA GLY A 100 7.35 -3.15 4.37
C GLY A 100 6.81 -1.89 5.06
N CYS A 101 7.29 -1.58 6.27
CA CYS A 101 6.84 -0.40 7.01
C CYS A 101 7.35 0.91 6.38
N LEU A 102 8.53 0.89 5.77
CA LEU A 102 9.08 2.05 5.07
C LEU A 102 8.17 2.50 3.91
N MET A 103 7.50 1.56 3.24
CA MET A 103 6.51 1.88 2.20
C MET A 103 5.31 2.64 2.74
N LEU A 104 4.82 2.22 3.90
CA LEU A 104 3.70 2.90 4.55
C LEU A 104 4.11 4.32 4.97
N LEU A 105 5.32 4.49 5.52
CA LEU A 105 5.82 5.80 5.95
C LEU A 105 5.96 6.80 4.79
N VAL A 106 6.42 6.36 3.62
CA VAL A 106 6.50 7.22 2.42
C VAL A 106 5.10 7.57 1.89
N GLN A 107 4.13 6.68 2.07
CA GLN A 107 2.77 6.86 1.58
C GLN A 107 1.94 7.84 2.43
N LEU A 108 2.16 7.88 3.75
CA LEU A 108 1.38 8.71 4.68
C LEU A 108 1.42 10.21 4.35
N PRO A 109 2.57 10.87 4.11
CA PRO A 109 2.61 12.28 3.72
C PRO A 109 1.82 12.59 2.46
N ILE A 110 1.88 11.70 1.46
CA ILE A 110 1.17 11.87 0.18
C ILE A 110 -0.34 11.77 0.39
N LEU A 111 -0.78 10.81 1.22
CA LEU A 111 -2.20 10.66 1.57
C LEU A 111 -2.73 11.92 2.26
N ILE A 112 -1.98 12.46 3.23
CA ILE A 112 -2.35 13.69 3.95
C ILE A 112 -2.42 14.88 2.99
N ALA A 113 -1.45 14.99 2.07
CA ALA A 113 -1.39 16.08 1.11
C ALA A 113 -2.58 16.04 0.15
N LEU A 114 -2.87 14.88 -0.44
CA LEU A 114 -4.04 14.70 -1.32
C LEU A 114 -5.35 14.95 -0.60
N TYR A 115 -5.46 14.48 0.65
CA TYR A 115 -6.64 14.75 1.46
C TYR A 115 -6.84 16.25 1.67
N ARG A 116 -5.77 17.00 1.97
CA ARG A 116 -5.83 18.47 2.07
C ARG A 116 -6.21 19.14 0.75
N VAL A 117 -5.76 18.62 -0.40
CA VAL A 117 -6.12 19.19 -1.72
C VAL A 117 -7.64 19.25 -1.92
N PHE A 118 -8.39 18.23 -1.48
CA PHE A 118 -9.85 18.20 -1.63
C PHE A 118 -10.62 18.91 -0.51
N LEU A 119 -9.94 19.34 0.55
CA LEU A 119 -10.53 20.15 1.62
C LEU A 119 -10.38 21.66 1.39
N VAL A 120 -9.43 22.06 0.56
CA VAL A 120 -9.11 23.46 0.33
C VAL A 120 -10.12 24.06 -0.64
N GLY A 121 -10.74 25.16 -0.24
CA GLY A 121 -11.76 25.83 -1.04
C GLY A 121 -11.16 26.55 -2.26
N PRO A 122 -11.98 26.86 -3.29
CA PRO A 122 -11.50 27.51 -4.52
C PRO A 122 -10.72 28.81 -4.30
N ALA A 123 -11.11 29.60 -3.31
CA ALA A 123 -10.44 30.86 -2.97
C ALA A 123 -8.97 30.66 -2.51
N ASP A 124 -8.73 29.58 -1.78
CA ASP A 124 -7.41 29.24 -1.25
C ASP A 124 -6.55 28.53 -2.28
N ILE A 125 -7.16 27.80 -3.24
CA ILE A 125 -6.45 27.14 -4.34
C ILE A 125 -5.64 28.15 -5.14
N GLY A 126 -6.26 29.27 -5.55
CA GLY A 126 -5.62 30.29 -6.37
C GLY A 126 -4.34 30.86 -5.75
N ALA A 127 -4.31 31.04 -4.43
CA ALA A 127 -3.14 31.54 -3.70
C ALA A 127 -1.99 30.52 -3.61
N GLN A 128 -2.26 29.24 -3.86
CA GLN A 128 -1.31 28.14 -3.77
C GLN A 128 -0.81 27.67 -5.16
N LEU A 129 -1.31 28.29 -6.24
CA LEU A 129 -0.88 27.98 -7.60
C LEU A 129 0.50 28.56 -7.90
N TYR A 130 1.28 27.83 -8.67
CA TYR A 130 2.49 28.35 -9.28
C TYR A 130 2.13 29.37 -10.37
N SER A 131 3.02 30.32 -10.61
CA SER A 131 2.80 31.43 -11.54
C SER A 131 2.47 31.01 -12.98
N PHE A 132 2.84 29.79 -13.37
CA PHE A 132 2.59 29.21 -14.69
C PHE A 132 1.34 28.32 -14.75
N ILE A 133 0.68 28.07 -13.62
CA ILE A 133 -0.57 27.30 -13.53
C ILE A 133 -1.74 28.27 -13.35
N HIS A 134 -2.72 28.16 -14.24
CA HIS A 134 -3.92 28.99 -14.22
C HIS A 134 -5.09 28.20 -13.66
N MET A 135 -6.03 28.89 -13.03
CA MET A 135 -7.26 28.26 -12.55
C MET A 135 -8.13 27.85 -13.74
N PRO A 136 -8.73 26.65 -13.73
CA PRO A 136 -9.64 26.24 -14.80
C PRO A 136 -10.88 27.14 -14.83
N ASP A 137 -11.29 27.54 -16.04
CA ASP A 137 -12.50 28.35 -16.26
C ASP A 137 -13.79 27.59 -15.88
N SER A 138 -13.78 26.27 -16.09
CA SER A 138 -14.86 25.37 -15.72
C SER A 138 -14.30 24.08 -15.12
N LEU A 139 -14.73 23.73 -13.90
CA LEU A 139 -14.34 22.50 -13.22
C LEU A 139 -15.49 21.50 -13.32
N HIS A 140 -15.32 20.42 -14.09
CA HIS A 140 -16.28 19.33 -14.12
C HIS A 140 -15.98 18.34 -13.01
N THR A 141 -16.79 18.38 -11.95
CA THR A 141 -16.63 17.50 -10.78
C THR A 141 -17.37 16.18 -10.91
N THR A 142 -18.22 16.03 -11.93
CA THR A 142 -19.02 14.81 -12.15
C THR A 142 -18.23 13.79 -12.95
N PHE A 143 -17.66 12.81 -12.25
CA PHE A 143 -16.96 11.70 -12.86
C PHE A 143 -17.92 10.74 -13.57
N LEU A 144 -17.57 10.40 -14.82
CA LEU A 144 -18.34 9.53 -15.71
C LEU A 144 -19.82 9.97 -15.92
N GLY A 145 -20.11 11.25 -15.66
CA GLY A 145 -21.47 11.80 -15.75
C GLY A 145 -22.44 11.35 -14.65
N VAL A 146 -21.98 10.56 -13.66
CA VAL A 146 -22.87 9.97 -12.63
C VAL A 146 -22.41 10.20 -11.19
N ILE A 147 -21.12 10.45 -10.94
CA ILE A 147 -20.59 10.56 -9.58
C ILE A 147 -20.03 11.96 -9.35
N ASN A 148 -20.65 12.76 -8.47
CA ASN A 148 -20.07 14.03 -8.04
C ASN A 148 -18.88 13.76 -7.10
N LEU A 149 -17.69 14.20 -7.50
CA LEU A 149 -16.46 13.99 -6.75
C LEU A 149 -16.32 14.89 -5.53
N MET A 150 -17.08 15.98 -5.44
CA MET A 150 -17.07 16.86 -4.26
C MET A 150 -17.91 16.32 -3.10
N GLU A 151 -18.82 15.39 -3.39
CA GLU A 151 -19.73 14.79 -2.41
C GLU A 151 -19.24 13.40 -1.99
N VAL A 152 -19.88 12.83 -0.97
CA VAL A 152 -19.61 11.44 -0.57
C VAL A 152 -20.21 10.49 -1.61
N SER A 153 -19.47 9.42 -1.96
CA SER A 153 -19.98 8.35 -2.84
C SER A 153 -19.81 6.99 -2.17
N ILE A 154 -20.95 6.37 -1.82
CA ILE A 154 -20.97 5.01 -1.24
C ILE A 154 -20.36 4.01 -2.23
N VAL A 155 -20.66 4.14 -3.52
CA VAL A 155 -20.13 3.24 -4.57
C VAL A 155 -18.61 3.26 -4.60
N LEU A 156 -18.01 4.45 -4.58
CA LEU A 156 -16.54 4.57 -4.57
C LEU A 156 -15.93 4.18 -3.23
N ALA A 157 -16.60 4.43 -2.10
CA ALA A 157 -16.14 3.98 -0.79
C ALA A 157 -16.10 2.44 -0.71
N VAL A 158 -17.13 1.75 -1.23
CA VAL A 158 -17.15 0.29 -1.35
C VAL A 158 -16.04 -0.19 -2.29
N ALA A 159 -15.86 0.45 -3.44
CA ALA A 159 -14.79 0.10 -4.38
C ALA A 159 -13.39 0.23 -3.75
N ALA A 160 -13.15 1.30 -2.99
CA ALA A 160 -11.91 1.53 -2.26
C ALA A 160 -11.65 0.43 -1.22
N ALA A 161 -12.67 0.06 -0.44
CA ALA A 161 -12.57 -0.99 0.56
C ALA A 161 -12.35 -2.38 -0.07
N LEU A 162 -13.10 -2.73 -1.11
CA LEU A 162 -12.94 -4.01 -1.81
C LEU A 162 -11.56 -4.13 -2.46
N THR A 163 -11.10 -3.08 -3.13
CA THR A 163 -9.75 -3.07 -3.72
C THR A 163 -8.67 -3.11 -2.64
N GLN A 164 -8.85 -2.44 -1.50
CA GLN A 164 -7.93 -2.53 -0.35
C GLN A 164 -7.85 -3.97 0.18
N PHE A 165 -8.99 -4.63 0.34
CA PHE A 165 -9.04 -6.02 0.78
C PHE A 165 -8.30 -6.95 -0.19
N LEU A 166 -8.59 -6.83 -1.49
CA LEU A 166 -7.94 -7.64 -2.53
C LEU A 166 -6.42 -7.39 -2.58
N GLN A 167 -6.01 -6.13 -2.49
CA GLN A 167 -4.60 -5.73 -2.50
C GLN A 167 -3.86 -6.29 -1.28
N MET A 168 -4.44 -6.21 -0.08
CA MET A 168 -3.85 -6.77 1.13
C MET A 168 -3.81 -8.30 1.12
N LYS A 169 -4.88 -8.96 0.66
CA LYS A 169 -4.93 -10.42 0.53
C LYS A 169 -3.90 -10.95 -0.46
N LEU A 170 -3.57 -10.18 -1.51
CA LEU A 170 -2.51 -10.54 -2.45
C LEU A 170 -1.11 -10.31 -1.85
N ALA A 171 -0.90 -9.17 -1.20
CA ALA A 171 0.39 -8.78 -0.61
C ALA A 171 0.78 -9.66 0.60
N VAL A 172 -0.18 -9.94 1.48
CA VAL A 172 0.03 -10.68 2.73
C VAL A 172 -0.52 -12.10 2.58
N PRO A 173 0.31 -13.15 2.70
CA PRO A 173 -0.23 -14.49 2.81
C PRO A 173 -0.82 -14.63 4.23
N ILE A 174 -2.07 -15.07 4.35
CA ILE A 174 -2.54 -15.59 5.63
C ILE A 174 -1.74 -16.88 5.85
N SER A 175 -0.76 -16.84 6.76
CA SER A 175 -0.10 -18.05 7.25
C SER A 175 -1.20 -18.93 7.85
N LEU A 176 -1.72 -19.87 7.06
CA LEU A 176 -2.58 -20.92 7.58
C LEU A 176 -1.75 -21.68 8.60
N PRO A 177 -2.21 -21.79 9.85
CA PRO A 177 -1.59 -22.71 10.79
C PRO A 177 -1.56 -24.08 10.14
N SER A 178 -0.41 -24.74 10.21
CA SER A 178 -0.38 -26.19 10.27
C SER A 178 -1.40 -26.61 11.32
N LEU A 179 -2.57 -27.08 10.89
CA LEU A 179 -3.58 -27.68 11.75
C LEU A 179 -3.05 -29.04 12.19
N LYS A 180 -2.05 -29.02 13.08
CA LYS A 180 -1.68 -30.16 13.90
C LYS A 180 -1.11 -29.64 15.22
N ASN A 181 -2.03 -29.46 16.16
CA ASN A 181 -1.82 -29.47 17.60
C ASN A 181 -0.63 -28.63 18.11
N THR A 182 -0.87 -27.37 18.44
CA THR A 182 -0.09 -26.75 19.52
C THR A 182 -1.01 -25.82 20.28
N GLU A 183 -1.37 -26.26 21.48
CA GLU A 183 -2.01 -25.45 22.51
C GLU A 183 -1.22 -24.15 22.74
N LYS A 184 -1.95 -23.06 22.96
CA LYS A 184 -1.50 -21.80 23.60
C LYS A 184 -0.08 -21.33 23.22
N SER A 185 0.13 -20.89 21.97
CA SER A 185 1.40 -20.23 21.60
C SER A 185 1.36 -18.72 21.88
N GLY A 186 1.33 -18.31 23.17
CA GLY A 186 1.38 -16.90 23.61
C GLY A 186 2.71 -16.17 23.32
N GLY A 187 3.12 -16.14 22.06
CA GLY A 187 4.42 -15.66 21.58
C GLY A 187 4.32 -14.62 20.45
N THR A 188 5.47 -14.14 19.99
CA THR A 188 5.64 -13.12 18.93
C THR A 188 4.93 -13.47 17.61
N GLN A 189 4.67 -14.77 17.37
CA GLN A 189 3.88 -15.26 16.24
C GLN A 189 2.42 -14.82 16.30
N ASP A 190 1.80 -14.84 17.49
CA ASP A 190 0.44 -14.37 17.69
C ASP A 190 0.34 -12.87 17.42
N ILE A 191 1.30 -12.09 17.88
CA ILE A 191 1.36 -10.64 17.59
C ILE A 191 1.45 -10.40 16.08
N SER A 192 2.36 -11.09 15.40
CA SER A 192 2.54 -10.95 13.94
C SER A 192 1.27 -11.36 13.16
N ARG A 193 0.60 -12.43 13.61
CA ARG A 193 -0.66 -12.91 13.03
C ARG A 193 -1.82 -11.96 13.26
N ILE A 194 -1.92 -11.39 14.46
CA ILE A 194 -2.93 -10.38 14.80
C ILE A 194 -2.74 -9.15 13.92
N MET A 195 -1.51 -8.64 13.80
CA MET A 195 -1.22 -7.47 12.96
C MET A 195 -1.58 -7.71 11.49
N THR A 196 -1.19 -8.86 10.93
CA THR A 196 -1.50 -9.21 9.53
C THR A 196 -3.01 -9.39 9.30
N THR A 197 -3.71 -10.04 10.24
CA THR A 197 -5.17 -10.22 10.18
C THR A 197 -5.89 -8.87 10.25
N GLN A 198 -5.47 -7.97 11.14
CA GLN A 198 -6.02 -6.62 11.22
C GLN A 198 -5.82 -5.83 9.92
N MET A 199 -4.62 -5.90 9.33
CA MET A 199 -4.34 -5.25 8.04
C MET A 199 -5.22 -5.78 6.90
N VAL A 200 -5.49 -7.08 6.86
CA VAL A 200 -6.31 -7.67 5.80
C VAL A 200 -7.79 -7.39 5.98
N TYR A 201 -8.32 -7.48 7.20
CA TYR A 201 -9.78 -7.46 7.42
C TYR A 201 -10.30 -6.17 8.05
N VAL A 202 -9.55 -5.56 8.98
CA VAL A 202 -10.00 -4.35 9.70
C VAL A 202 -9.75 -3.11 8.85
N MET A 203 -8.60 -3.00 8.18
CA MET A 203 -8.27 -1.82 7.38
C MET A 203 -9.27 -1.56 6.25
N PRO A 204 -9.72 -2.53 5.44
CA PRO A 204 -10.74 -2.27 4.42
C PRO A 204 -12.04 -1.71 4.99
N VAL A 205 -12.48 -2.21 6.15
CA VAL A 205 -13.68 -1.72 6.84
C VAL A 205 -13.47 -0.27 7.29
N LEU A 206 -12.31 0.04 7.87
CA LEU A 206 -11.96 1.40 8.26
C LEU A 206 -11.88 2.35 7.04
N ILE A 207 -11.31 1.90 5.92
CA ILE A 207 -11.27 2.65 4.66
C ILE A 207 -12.69 2.91 4.12
N PHE A 208 -13.60 1.94 4.23
CA PHE A 208 -15.00 2.16 3.87
C PHE A 208 -15.62 3.29 4.69
N PHE A 209 -15.50 3.25 6.02
CA PHE A 209 -16.05 4.30 6.89
C PHE A 209 -15.41 5.67 6.64
N ILE A 210 -14.09 5.72 6.44
CA ILE A 210 -13.37 6.92 6.04
C ILE A 210 -13.92 7.47 4.71
N GLY A 211 -14.14 6.61 3.73
CA GLY A 211 -14.72 6.99 2.43
C GLY A 211 -16.14 7.54 2.52
N LEU A 212 -16.87 7.26 3.61
CA LEU A 212 -18.18 7.85 3.89
C LEU A 212 -18.11 9.21 4.59
N GLN A 213 -16.96 9.58 5.18
CA GLN A 213 -16.76 10.88 5.84
C GLN A 213 -16.16 11.93 4.90
N PHE A 214 -15.58 11.48 3.78
CA PHE A 214 -14.80 12.33 2.89
C PHE A 214 -15.34 12.32 1.45
N SER A 215 -14.87 13.29 0.67
CA SER A 215 -15.25 13.44 -0.73
C SER A 215 -14.91 12.18 -1.55
N ALA A 216 -15.75 11.90 -2.54
CA ALA A 216 -15.63 10.80 -3.48
C ALA A 216 -14.30 10.82 -4.25
N ALA A 217 -13.66 11.97 -4.43
CA ALA A 217 -12.33 12.08 -5.00
C ALA A 217 -11.28 11.29 -4.18
N VAL A 218 -11.39 11.29 -2.85
CA VAL A 218 -10.50 10.55 -1.95
C VAL A 218 -10.69 9.03 -2.12
N SER A 219 -11.94 8.59 -2.23
CA SER A 219 -12.28 7.18 -2.48
C SER A 219 -11.85 6.71 -3.88
N LEU A 220 -11.97 7.57 -4.89
CA LEU A 220 -11.48 7.31 -6.25
C LEU A 220 -9.95 7.18 -6.27
N TYR A 221 -9.26 8.08 -5.58
CA TYR A 221 -7.80 8.02 -5.38
C TYR A 221 -7.41 6.67 -4.77
N TRP A 222 -8.03 6.25 -3.66
CA TRP A 222 -7.71 4.98 -3.00
C TRP A 222 -7.93 3.79 -3.91
N THR A 223 -9.05 3.77 -4.63
CA THR A 223 -9.39 2.69 -5.56
C THR A 223 -8.34 2.57 -6.66
N THR A 224 -8.00 3.69 -7.31
CA THR A 224 -6.98 3.74 -8.37
C THR A 224 -5.62 3.31 -7.84
N MET A 225 -5.24 3.82 -6.68
CA MET A 225 -4.00 3.51 -5.98
C MET A 225 -3.88 2.01 -5.66
N ASN A 226 -4.98 1.37 -5.25
CA ASN A 226 -5.04 -0.05 -4.92
C ASN A 226 -5.02 -0.93 -6.17
N LEU A 227 -5.75 -0.55 -7.23
CA LEU A 227 -5.70 -1.25 -8.51
C LEU A 227 -4.29 -1.28 -9.09
N PHE A 228 -3.59 -0.14 -9.09
CA PHE A 228 -2.21 -0.08 -9.52
C PHE A 228 -1.33 -1.03 -8.69
N ALA A 229 -1.49 -1.01 -7.36
CA ALA A 229 -0.72 -1.87 -6.47
C ALA A 229 -1.00 -3.36 -6.72
N ILE A 230 -2.26 -3.75 -6.94
CA ILE A 230 -2.63 -5.14 -7.30
C ILE A 230 -1.93 -5.57 -8.58
N ILE A 231 -2.02 -4.76 -9.64
CA ILE A 231 -1.39 -5.06 -10.93
C ILE A 231 0.12 -5.20 -10.77
N HIS A 232 0.77 -4.24 -10.10
CA HIS A 232 2.20 -4.28 -9.85
C HIS A 232 2.61 -5.53 -9.05
N GLU A 233 1.88 -5.84 -7.98
CA GLU A 233 2.11 -7.01 -7.13
C GLU A 233 1.98 -8.32 -7.92
N MET A 234 0.94 -8.45 -8.76
CA MET A 234 0.74 -9.63 -9.61
C MET A 234 1.92 -9.84 -10.58
N ILE A 235 2.38 -8.77 -11.23
CA ILE A 235 3.50 -8.83 -12.18
C ILE A 235 4.80 -9.25 -11.47
N VAL A 236 5.11 -8.63 -10.33
CA VAL A 236 6.34 -8.91 -9.59
C VAL A 236 6.32 -10.34 -9.03
N ARG A 237 5.19 -10.79 -8.48
CA ARG A 237 5.04 -12.15 -7.95
C ARG A 237 5.19 -13.21 -9.03
N LYS A 238 4.56 -13.02 -10.20
CA LYS A 238 4.72 -13.94 -11.33
C LYS A 238 6.18 -14.06 -11.77
N LYS A 239 6.91 -12.93 -11.80
CA LYS A 239 8.35 -12.93 -12.13
C LYS A 239 9.22 -13.57 -11.04
N ALA A 240 8.76 -13.55 -9.78
CA ALA A 240 9.48 -14.09 -8.64
C ALA A 240 9.21 -15.59 -8.38
N GLU A 241 8.41 -16.26 -9.21
CA GLU A 241 8.13 -17.70 -9.11
C GLU A 241 9.43 -18.54 -9.15
N ASN A 242 10.40 -18.12 -9.96
CA ASN A 242 11.73 -18.72 -10.04
C ASN A 242 12.54 -18.60 -8.73
N VAL A 243 12.29 -17.56 -7.92
CA VAL A 243 12.95 -17.37 -6.62
C VAL A 243 12.43 -18.37 -5.59
N ARG A 244 11.14 -18.73 -5.66
CA ARG A 244 10.57 -19.77 -4.80
C ARG A 244 11.19 -21.14 -5.10
N LEU A 245 11.34 -21.48 -6.38
CA LEU A 245 11.94 -22.76 -6.82
C LEU A 245 13.41 -22.92 -6.38
N ALA A 246 14.15 -21.82 -6.22
CA ALA A 246 15.55 -21.85 -5.77
C ALA A 246 15.73 -22.13 -4.27
N TYR A 247 14.67 -22.01 -3.47
CA TYR A 247 14.66 -22.20 -2.02
C TYR A 247 13.69 -23.29 -1.56
N GLU A 248 12.94 -23.91 -2.48
CA GLU A 248 12.27 -25.17 -2.17
C GLU A 248 13.35 -26.18 -1.82
N PRO A 249 13.24 -26.91 -0.69
CA PRO A 249 14.14 -28.01 -0.44
C PRO A 249 14.03 -28.94 -1.65
N THR A 250 15.14 -29.21 -2.32
CA THR A 250 15.21 -30.34 -3.23
C THR A 250 14.75 -31.53 -2.42
N ASN A 251 13.53 -32.01 -2.68
CA ASN A 251 13.15 -33.36 -2.32
C ASN A 251 14.06 -34.23 -3.19
N THR A 252 15.29 -34.43 -2.74
CA THR A 252 16.16 -35.47 -3.21
C THR A 252 15.35 -36.73 -2.99
N THR A 253 14.88 -37.27 -4.11
CA THR A 253 14.17 -38.52 -4.23
C THR A 253 14.90 -39.56 -3.41
N THR A 254 14.41 -39.84 -2.21
CA THR A 254 14.72 -41.06 -1.47
C THR A 254 13.98 -42.21 -2.16
N ASN A 255 14.40 -42.55 -3.38
CA ASN A 255 14.13 -43.87 -3.94
C ASN A 255 15.33 -44.75 -3.57
N THR A 256 15.35 -45.17 -2.31
CA THR A 256 16.07 -46.37 -1.90
C THR A 256 15.17 -47.57 -2.18
N ILE A 257 15.66 -48.44 -3.06
CA ILE A 257 15.46 -49.90 -3.09
C ILE A 257 14.08 -50.37 -3.62
N GLN A 258 14.08 -50.82 -4.88
CA GLN A 258 13.96 -52.24 -5.22
C GLN A 258 14.75 -52.55 -6.48
#